data_AF-A0A401TDQ9-F1
#
_entry.id   AF-A0A401TDQ9-F1
#
_cell.length_a   1.000
_cell.length_b   1.000
_cell.length_c   1.000
_cell.angle_alpha   90.00
_cell.angle_beta   90.00
_cell.angle_gamma   90.00
#
_symmetry.space_group_name_H-M   'P 1'
#
loop_
_entity.id
_entity.type
_entity.pdbx_description
1 polymer ?
#
loop_
_entity_poly.entity_id
_entity_poly.type
_entity_poly.pdbx_seq_one_letter_code
_entity_poly.pdbx_strand_id
1 'polypeptide(L)'
;MGHNASRQDGPPPNCTDHELAHDLLLVWHGVVLAVGLPLNAVALAVFACLLARANQAVVYLANLAACDLLFTLALPFRLYFYAAGDWPFGDALCQAAGSLFQINLSGSCLFLAAINTDRCLALAYPLRFRHLRRPPVARRTCAAIWAAIVLGSVPVALAHDTSLCLGEGGRRERRCFEGFSDRAWRRELLPLVGAQFLLGFLLPLVVVLGCSGRVLWALRGR
;
A
#
# COMPACT_ATOMS: atom_id res chain seq x y z
N MET A 1 -9.40 9.12 24.27
CA MET A 1 -8.65 10.35 24.63
C MET A 1 -8.52 11.17 23.37
N GLY A 2 -9.35 12.21 23.24
CA GLY A 2 -9.38 13.07 22.06
C GLY A 2 -8.15 13.98 22.03
N HIS A 3 -7.41 13.95 20.94
CA HIS A 3 -6.35 14.91 20.70
C HIS A 3 -6.94 16.12 19.99
N ASN A 4 -6.96 17.22 20.74
CA ASN A 4 -7.20 18.61 20.37
C ASN A 4 -7.03 18.92 18.88
N ALA A 5 -8.17 19.10 18.20
CA ALA A 5 -8.27 19.99 17.06
C ALA A 5 -7.77 21.37 17.52
N SER A 6 -6.54 21.69 17.11
CA SER A 6 -5.96 23.00 17.32
C SER A 6 -6.83 23.99 16.57
N ARG A 7 -7.60 24.80 17.32
CA ARG A 7 -8.32 25.97 16.82
C ARG A 7 -7.38 26.81 15.95
N GLN A 8 -7.55 26.74 14.64
CA GLN A 8 -7.23 27.85 13.77
C GLN A 8 -8.38 28.85 13.95
N ASP A 9 -8.19 29.85 14.81
CA ASP A 9 -9.11 30.98 14.97
C ASP A 9 -8.95 31.98 13.81
N GLY A 10 -9.07 31.47 12.57
CA GLY A 10 -9.06 32.22 11.32
C GLY A 10 -9.97 31.55 10.30
N PRO A 11 -10.43 32.27 9.26
CA PRO A 11 -11.18 31.64 8.18
C PRO A 11 -10.33 30.53 7.54
N PRO A 12 -10.94 29.39 7.14
CA PRO A 12 -10.22 28.33 6.45
C PRO A 12 -9.49 28.88 5.21
N PRO A 13 -8.30 28.36 4.88
CA PRO A 13 -7.55 28.82 3.71
C PRO A 13 -8.32 28.52 2.42
N ASN A 14 -8.02 29.27 1.35
CA ASN A 14 -8.53 28.93 0.02
C ASN A 14 -7.98 27.58 -0.45
N CYS A 15 -8.79 26.82 -1.18
CA CYS A 15 -8.35 25.56 -1.77
C CYS A 15 -7.27 25.84 -2.84
N THR A 16 -6.25 24.98 -2.88
CA THR A 16 -5.21 25.04 -3.92
C THR A 16 -5.64 24.19 -5.11
N ASP A 17 -5.76 24.81 -6.28
CA ASP A 17 -6.19 24.12 -7.49
C ASP A 17 -5.07 23.27 -8.09
N HIS A 18 -5.32 21.97 -8.20
CA HIS A 18 -4.41 20.98 -8.77
C HIS A 18 -5.08 20.21 -9.92
N GLU A 19 -5.78 20.92 -10.81
CA GLU A 19 -6.61 20.33 -11.89
C GLU A 19 -5.85 19.29 -12.72
N LEU A 20 -4.65 19.63 -13.22
CA LEU A 20 -3.85 18.71 -14.03
C LEU A 20 -3.47 17.43 -13.26
N ALA A 21 -3.15 17.56 -11.97
CA ALA A 21 -2.80 16.40 -11.16
C ALA A 21 -4.04 15.54 -10.90
N HIS A 22 -5.19 16.15 -10.62
CA HIS A 22 -6.46 15.46 -10.43
C HIS A 22 -6.86 14.67 -11.68
N ASP A 23 -6.76 15.27 -12.87
CA ASP A 23 -7.05 14.59 -14.15
C ASP A 23 -6.14 13.37 -14.38
N LEU A 24 -4.82 13.55 -14.21
CA LEU A 24 -3.85 12.47 -14.37
C LEU A 24 -4.10 11.33 -13.37
N LEU A 25 -4.40 11.68 -12.11
CA LEU A 25 -4.69 10.70 -11.07
C LEU A 25 -6.03 10.01 -11.32
N LEU A 26 -7.04 10.72 -11.83
CA LEU A 26 -8.34 10.15 -12.18
C LEU A 26 -8.18 9.08 -13.27
N VAL A 27 -7.48 9.40 -14.36
CA VAL A 27 -7.22 8.46 -15.46
C VAL A 27 -6.42 7.26 -14.97
N TRP A 28 -5.32 7.50 -14.26
CA TRP A 28 -4.46 6.43 -13.75
C TRP A 28 -5.21 5.48 -12.81
N HIS A 29 -5.88 6.01 -11.79
CA HIS A 29 -6.62 5.18 -10.84
C HIS A 29 -7.81 4.48 -11.50
N GLY A 30 -8.43 5.08 -12.53
CA GLY A 30 -9.52 4.49 -13.29
C GLY A 30 -9.06 3.23 -14.05
N VAL A 31 -7.91 3.31 -14.73
CA VAL A 31 -7.28 2.16 -15.40
C VAL A 31 -6.91 1.07 -14.40
N VAL A 32 -6.29 1.45 -13.28
CA VAL A 32 -5.91 0.51 -12.21
C VAL A 32 -7.13 -0.18 -11.62
N LEU A 33 -8.24 0.52 -11.42
CA LEU A 33 -9.48 -0.08 -10.95
C LEU A 33 -10.07 -1.06 -11.97
N ALA A 34 -10.19 -0.62 -13.23
CA ALA A 34 -10.80 -1.41 -14.31
C ALA A 34 -10.07 -2.72 -14.59
N VAL A 35 -8.74 -2.70 -14.50
CA VAL A 35 -7.88 -3.87 -14.77
C VAL A 35 -7.58 -4.63 -13.47
N GLY A 36 -7.19 -3.91 -12.42
CA GLY A 36 -6.71 -4.48 -11.17
C GLY A 36 -7.79 -5.21 -10.38
N LEU A 37 -9.01 -4.66 -10.29
CA LEU A 37 -10.10 -5.31 -9.55
C LEU A 37 -10.46 -6.70 -10.11
N PRO A 38 -10.79 -6.86 -11.41
CA PRO A 38 -11.13 -8.18 -11.94
C PRO A 38 -9.95 -9.15 -11.90
N LEU A 39 -8.74 -8.71 -12.28
CA LEU A 39 -7.58 -9.60 -12.30
C LEU A 39 -7.22 -10.10 -10.90
N ASN A 40 -7.17 -9.22 -9.90
CA ASN A 40 -6.82 -9.62 -8.54
C ASN A 40 -7.95 -10.42 -7.86
N ALA A 41 -9.22 -10.14 -8.17
CA ALA A 41 -10.33 -10.94 -7.69
C ALA A 41 -10.27 -12.38 -8.23
N VAL A 42 -10.05 -12.54 -9.54
CA VAL A 42 -9.88 -13.86 -10.18
C VAL A 42 -8.65 -14.57 -9.62
N ALA A 43 -7.51 -13.88 -9.51
CA ALA A 43 -6.28 -14.45 -8.97
C ALA A 43 -6.49 -14.94 -7.54
N LEU A 44 -7.09 -14.13 -6.66
CA LEU A 44 -7.37 -14.50 -5.28
C LEU A 44 -8.33 -15.69 -5.21
N ALA A 45 -9.38 -15.72 -6.03
CA ALA A 45 -10.30 -16.86 -6.10
C ALA A 45 -9.59 -18.16 -6.50
N VAL A 46 -8.75 -18.11 -7.55
CA VAL A 46 -7.95 -19.26 -7.99
C VAL A 46 -7.00 -19.72 -6.89
N PHE A 47 -6.25 -18.82 -6.26
CA PHE A 47 -5.33 -19.18 -5.19
C PHE A 47 -6.07 -19.72 -3.95
N ALA A 48 -7.26 -19.17 -3.63
CA ALA A 48 -8.15 -19.68 -2.58
C ALA A 48 -8.59 -21.12 -2.83
N CYS A 49 -8.96 -21.47 -4.07
CA CYS A 49 -9.27 -22.85 -4.43
C CYS A 49 -8.05 -23.78 -4.31
N LEU A 50 -6.85 -23.25 -4.58
CA LEU A 50 -5.59 -24.01 -4.51
C LEU A 50 -5.03 -24.12 -3.08
N LEU A 51 -5.59 -23.41 -2.09
CA LEU A 51 -5.05 -23.35 -0.73
C LEU A 51 -4.99 -24.72 -0.02
N ALA A 52 -5.89 -25.64 -0.35
CA ALA A 52 -5.88 -27.01 0.17
C ALA A 52 -4.66 -27.83 -0.30
N ARG A 53 -4.08 -27.47 -1.46
CA ARG A 53 -2.87 -28.08 -2.02
C ARG A 53 -1.72 -27.06 -2.14
N ALA A 54 -1.79 -25.98 -1.35
CA ALA A 54 -0.88 -24.85 -1.53
C ALA A 54 0.56 -25.22 -1.17
N ASN A 55 1.45 -24.86 -2.09
CA ASN A 55 2.86 -24.66 -1.79
C ASN A 55 3.09 -23.25 -1.23
N GLN A 56 4.33 -22.92 -0.91
CA GLN A 56 4.74 -21.63 -0.34
C GLN A 56 4.37 -20.47 -1.27
N ALA A 57 4.58 -20.64 -2.57
CA ALA A 57 4.31 -19.64 -3.58
C ALA A 57 2.81 -19.27 -3.66
N VAL A 58 1.92 -20.26 -3.64
CA VAL A 58 0.46 -20.03 -3.63
C VAL A 58 0.05 -19.19 -2.41
N VAL A 59 0.64 -19.46 -1.24
CA VAL A 59 0.36 -18.68 -0.02
C VAL A 59 0.78 -17.22 -0.19
N TYR A 60 2.00 -16.96 -0.68
CA TYR A 60 2.47 -15.58 -0.88
C TYR A 60 1.68 -14.85 -1.97
N LEU A 61 1.38 -15.51 -3.08
CA LEU A 61 0.60 -14.94 -4.19
C LEU A 61 -0.84 -14.61 -3.79
N ALA A 62 -1.48 -15.43 -2.96
CA ALA A 62 -2.80 -15.14 -2.41
C ALA A 62 -2.78 -13.87 -1.55
N ASN A 63 -1.76 -13.69 -0.71
CA ASN A 63 -1.65 -12.50 0.14
C ASN A 63 -1.31 -11.24 -0.67
N LEU A 64 -0.47 -11.38 -1.71
CA LEU A 64 -0.21 -10.30 -2.67
C LEU A 64 -1.51 -9.85 -3.37
N ALA A 65 -2.27 -10.80 -3.92
CA ALA A 65 -3.56 -10.52 -4.56
C ALA A 65 -4.57 -9.89 -3.57
N ALA A 66 -4.54 -10.27 -2.29
CA ALA A 66 -5.37 -9.64 -1.27
C ALA A 66 -4.97 -8.17 -1.01
N CYS A 67 -3.67 -7.85 -0.94
CA CYS A 67 -3.21 -6.46 -0.85
C CYS A 67 -3.67 -5.61 -2.05
N ASP A 68 -3.56 -6.14 -3.26
CA ASP A 68 -3.98 -5.46 -4.48
C ASP A 68 -5.50 -5.28 -4.55
N LEU A 69 -6.25 -6.28 -4.11
CA LEU A 69 -7.72 -6.21 -4.05
C LEU A 69 -8.21 -5.18 -3.04
N LEU A 70 -7.63 -5.16 -1.83
CA LEU A 70 -8.01 -4.19 -0.80
C LEU A 70 -7.76 -2.74 -1.26
N PHE A 71 -6.65 -2.48 -1.96
CA PHE A 71 -6.39 -1.16 -2.52
C PHE A 71 -7.35 -0.81 -3.66
N THR A 72 -7.56 -1.71 -4.61
CA THR A 72 -8.49 -1.47 -5.73
C THR A 72 -9.91 -1.22 -5.25
N LEU A 73 -10.36 -1.86 -4.17
CA LEU A 73 -11.66 -1.57 -3.53
C LEU A 73 -11.76 -0.17 -2.91
N ALA A 74 -10.63 0.46 -2.56
CA ALA A 74 -10.61 1.83 -2.04
C ALA A 74 -10.54 2.90 -3.16
N LEU A 75 -10.19 2.53 -4.39
CA LEU A 75 -10.07 3.44 -5.52
C LEU A 75 -11.35 4.21 -5.88
N PRO A 76 -12.56 3.63 -5.80
CA PRO A 76 -13.78 4.39 -6.11
C PRO A 76 -13.92 5.68 -5.30
N PHE A 77 -13.50 5.68 -4.02
CA PHE A 77 -13.55 6.87 -3.18
C PHE A 77 -12.54 7.94 -3.63
N ARG A 78 -11.35 7.53 -4.07
CA ARG A 78 -10.36 8.44 -4.65
C ARG A 78 -10.80 9.00 -5.99
N LEU A 79 -11.40 8.17 -6.84
CA LEU A 79 -11.95 8.61 -8.12
C LEU A 79 -13.07 9.64 -7.92
N TYR A 80 -13.96 9.40 -6.96
CA TYR A 80 -14.97 10.39 -6.58
C TYR A 80 -14.32 11.71 -6.17
N PHE A 81 -13.30 11.66 -5.30
CA PHE A 81 -12.59 12.85 -4.86
C PHE A 81 -11.96 13.65 -6.01
N TYR A 82 -11.24 12.99 -6.91
CA TYR A 82 -10.61 13.67 -8.05
C TYR A 82 -11.63 14.19 -9.07
N ALA A 83 -12.80 13.57 -9.18
CA ALA A 83 -13.86 14.03 -10.09
C ALA A 83 -14.73 15.15 -9.49
N ALA A 84 -14.99 15.12 -8.18
CA ALA A 84 -15.89 16.05 -7.51
C ALA A 84 -15.17 17.23 -6.84
N GLY A 85 -13.86 17.13 -6.61
CA GLY A 85 -13.07 18.13 -5.88
C GLY A 85 -13.34 18.16 -4.36
N ASP A 86 -14.23 17.31 -3.85
CA ASP A 86 -14.68 17.29 -2.45
C ASP A 86 -14.72 15.88 -1.87
N TRP A 87 -14.45 15.74 -0.57
CA TRP A 87 -14.45 14.49 0.18
C TRP A 87 -15.62 14.42 1.17
N PRO A 88 -16.79 13.86 0.80
CA PRO A 88 -17.96 13.82 1.67
C PRO A 88 -17.96 12.68 2.69
N PHE A 89 -17.02 11.73 2.60
CA PHE A 89 -17.07 10.46 3.33
C PHE A 89 -16.54 10.51 4.77
N GLY A 90 -16.08 11.69 5.23
CA GLY A 90 -15.53 11.90 6.57
C GLY A 90 -14.11 11.35 6.77
N ASP A 91 -13.57 11.60 7.97
CA ASP A 91 -12.17 11.33 8.31
C ASP A 91 -11.84 9.83 8.30
N ALA A 92 -12.70 8.98 8.87
CA ALA A 92 -12.44 7.55 8.98
C ALA A 92 -12.18 6.89 7.62
N LEU A 93 -12.94 7.26 6.58
CA LEU A 93 -12.74 6.71 5.25
C LEU A 93 -11.53 7.34 4.54
N CYS A 94 -11.20 8.61 4.81
CA CYS A 94 -9.98 9.25 4.31
C CYS A 94 -8.74 8.52 4.84
N GLN A 95 -8.71 8.30 6.16
CA GLN A 95 -7.66 7.55 6.86
C GLN A 95 -7.57 6.10 6.34
N ALA A 96 -8.71 5.41 6.18
CA ALA A 96 -8.74 4.05 5.65
C ALA A 96 -8.21 3.98 4.19
N ALA A 97 -8.67 4.86 3.31
CA ALA A 97 -8.24 4.90 1.92
C ALA A 97 -6.75 5.28 1.76
N GLY A 98 -6.21 6.13 2.65
CA GLY A 98 -4.77 6.40 2.75
C GLY A 98 -3.99 5.18 3.23
N SER A 99 -4.48 4.53 4.28
CA SER A 99 -3.85 3.35 4.87
C SER A 99 -3.80 2.17 3.90
N LEU A 100 -4.89 1.93 3.16
CA LEU A 100 -4.97 0.82 2.19
C LEU A 100 -3.96 0.97 1.04
N PHE A 101 -3.71 2.21 0.59
CA PHE A 101 -2.62 2.46 -0.36
C PHE A 101 -1.25 2.15 0.23
N GLN A 102 -1.01 2.53 1.49
CA GLN A 102 0.26 2.28 2.15
C GLN A 102 0.50 0.79 2.44
N ILE A 103 -0.56 0.09 2.83
CA ILE A 103 -0.60 -1.36 3.03
C ILE A 103 -0.31 -2.07 1.72
N ASN A 104 -0.92 -1.64 0.61
CA ASN A 104 -0.66 -2.21 -0.70
C ASN A 104 0.78 -1.98 -1.14
N LEU A 105 1.26 -0.74 -1.09
CA LEU A 105 2.62 -0.39 -1.51
C LEU A 105 3.69 -1.21 -0.76
N SER A 106 3.61 -1.22 0.57
CA SER A 106 4.58 -1.93 1.40
C SER A 106 4.38 -3.45 1.35
N GLY A 107 3.12 -3.90 1.34
CA GLY A 107 2.75 -5.31 1.30
C GLY A 107 3.19 -5.97 0.01
N SER A 108 2.89 -5.36 -1.14
CA SER A 108 3.25 -5.90 -2.44
C SER A 108 4.77 -6.03 -2.60
N CYS A 109 5.55 -5.06 -2.10
CA CYS A 109 7.01 -5.15 -2.08
C CYS A 109 7.51 -6.31 -1.20
N LEU A 110 7.03 -6.41 0.04
CA LEU A 110 7.45 -7.45 0.98
C LEU A 110 7.03 -8.87 0.53
N PHE A 111 5.82 -9.04 0.01
CA PHE A 111 5.36 -10.31 -0.56
C PHE A 111 6.16 -10.69 -1.80
N LEU A 112 6.45 -9.73 -2.69
CA LEU A 112 7.31 -9.97 -3.85
C LEU A 112 8.73 -10.40 -3.45
N ALA A 113 9.30 -9.75 -2.44
CA ALA A 113 10.60 -10.15 -1.88
C ALA A 113 10.56 -11.57 -1.28
N ALA A 114 9.49 -11.93 -0.57
CA ALA A 114 9.31 -13.28 -0.04
C ALA A 114 9.20 -14.34 -1.17
N ILE A 115 8.45 -14.06 -2.23
CA ILE A 115 8.34 -14.92 -3.42
C ILE A 115 9.71 -15.12 -4.08
N ASN A 116 10.44 -14.03 -4.31
CA ASN A 116 11.76 -14.08 -4.93
C ASN A 116 12.78 -14.83 -4.06
N THR A 117 12.69 -14.66 -2.73
CA THR A 117 13.53 -15.37 -1.78
C THR A 117 13.25 -16.86 -1.81
N ASP A 118 11.98 -17.30 -1.72
CA ASP A 118 11.65 -18.74 -1.80
C ASP A 118 12.16 -19.36 -3.12
N ARG A 119 11.98 -18.67 -4.25
CA ARG A 119 12.48 -19.11 -5.55
C ARG A 119 14.00 -19.20 -5.59
N CYS A 120 14.71 -18.19 -5.07
CA CYS A 120 16.17 -18.19 -5.02
C CYS A 120 16.70 -19.33 -4.15
N LEU A 121 16.10 -19.57 -2.99
CA LEU A 121 16.46 -20.69 -2.11
C LEU A 121 16.21 -22.04 -2.77
N ALA A 122 15.12 -22.18 -3.53
CA ALA A 122 14.80 -23.40 -4.26
C ALA A 122 15.85 -23.74 -5.34
N LEU A 123 16.31 -22.72 -6.08
CA LEU A 123 17.18 -22.90 -7.24
C LEU A 123 18.67 -22.91 -6.87
N ALA A 124 19.11 -21.99 -6.01
CA ALA A 124 20.52 -21.85 -5.66
C ALA A 124 20.94 -22.74 -4.48
N TYR A 125 19.99 -23.14 -3.62
CA TYR A 125 20.30 -23.85 -2.37
C TYR A 125 19.29 -24.97 -2.01
N PRO A 126 19.01 -25.91 -2.93
CA PRO A 126 17.89 -26.86 -2.83
C PRO A 126 17.92 -27.73 -1.56
N LEU A 127 19.10 -28.07 -1.04
CA LEU A 127 19.25 -28.95 0.14
C LEU A 127 19.41 -28.17 1.45
N ARG A 128 20.03 -26.98 1.42
CA ARG A 128 20.43 -26.24 2.64
C ARG A 128 19.24 -25.60 3.38
N PHE A 129 18.22 -25.14 2.64
CA PHE A 129 17.10 -24.37 3.20
C PHE A 129 15.73 -25.05 3.03
N ARG A 130 15.70 -26.37 2.81
CA ARG A 130 14.46 -27.13 2.63
C ARG A 130 13.47 -26.99 3.82
N HIS A 131 13.97 -26.77 5.03
CA HIS A 131 13.12 -26.61 6.23
C HIS A 131 12.35 -25.26 6.24
N LEU A 132 12.90 -24.21 5.65
CA LEU A 132 12.24 -22.89 5.51
C LEU A 132 11.18 -22.89 4.42
N ARG A 133 11.33 -23.77 3.44
CA ARG A 133 10.40 -23.93 2.32
C ARG A 133 9.26 -24.86 2.71
N ARG A 134 8.43 -24.48 3.69
CA ARG A 134 7.23 -25.24 4.09
C ARG A 134 6.00 -24.31 4.17
N PRO A 135 4.79 -24.76 3.78
CA PRO A 135 3.59 -23.92 3.85
C PRO A 135 3.31 -23.29 5.22
N PRO A 136 3.54 -23.98 6.37
CA PRO A 136 3.39 -23.34 7.69
C PRO A 136 4.36 -22.17 7.91
N VAL A 137 5.59 -22.26 7.39
CA VAL A 137 6.57 -21.15 7.47
C VAL A 137 6.07 -19.98 6.62
N ALA A 138 5.61 -20.26 5.39
CA ALA A 138 5.05 -19.21 4.52
C ALA A 138 3.85 -18.50 5.16
N ARG A 139 2.94 -19.23 5.82
CA ARG A 139 1.81 -18.64 6.56
C ARG A 139 2.27 -17.74 7.70
N ARG A 140 3.27 -18.17 8.48
CA ARG A 140 3.86 -17.35 9.56
C ARG A 140 4.54 -16.09 9.01
N THR A 141 5.28 -16.22 7.90
CA THR A 141 5.89 -15.07 7.21
C THR A 141 4.82 -14.10 6.72
N CYS A 142 3.72 -14.58 6.13
CA CYS A 142 2.63 -13.71 5.70
C CYS A 142 1.97 -12.98 6.87
N ALA A 143 1.72 -13.67 7.98
CA ALA A 143 1.18 -13.05 9.19
C ALA A 143 2.11 -11.95 9.74
N ALA A 144 3.43 -12.20 9.73
CA ALA A 144 4.42 -11.20 10.13
C ALA A 144 4.45 -9.98 9.18
N ILE A 145 4.38 -10.21 7.87
CA ILE A 145 4.30 -9.13 6.87
C ILE A 145 3.02 -8.31 7.09
N TRP A 146 1.87 -8.96 7.24
CA TRP A 146 0.60 -8.28 7.54
C TRP A 146 0.67 -7.43 8.80
N ALA A 147 1.20 -7.99 9.89
CA ALA A 147 1.38 -7.24 11.13
C ALA A 147 2.28 -6.02 10.93
N ALA A 148 3.39 -6.17 10.20
CA ALA A 148 4.32 -5.08 9.93
C ALA A 148 3.69 -3.96 9.07
N ILE A 149 2.98 -4.30 7.99
CA ILE A 149 2.38 -3.29 7.10
C ILE A 149 1.17 -2.61 7.73
N VAL A 150 0.36 -3.34 8.50
CA VAL A 150 -0.76 -2.76 9.25
C VAL A 150 -0.23 -1.82 10.33
N LEU A 151 0.74 -2.26 11.14
CA LEU A 151 1.33 -1.43 12.18
C LEU A 151 2.01 -0.18 11.60
N GLY A 152 2.76 -0.34 10.51
CA GLY A 152 3.39 0.78 9.80
C GLY A 152 2.38 1.74 9.16
N SER A 153 1.18 1.27 8.81
CA SER A 153 0.12 2.14 8.29
C SER A 153 -0.53 3.03 9.34
N VAL A 154 -0.50 2.64 10.63
CA VAL A 154 -1.23 3.35 11.71
C VAL A 154 -0.83 4.82 11.81
N PRO A 155 0.45 5.21 11.93
CA PRO A 155 0.75 6.62 12.16
C PRO A 155 0.55 7.46 10.89
N VAL A 156 0.66 6.84 9.70
CA VAL A 156 0.28 7.47 8.43
C VAL A 156 -1.22 7.70 8.38
N ALA A 157 -2.03 6.75 8.86
CA ALA A 157 -3.48 6.90 9.00
C ALA A 157 -3.84 8.06 9.93
N LEU A 158 -3.20 8.12 11.11
CA LEU A 158 -3.44 9.18 12.09
C LEU A 158 -3.00 10.58 11.61
N ALA A 159 -2.13 10.64 10.60
CA ALA A 159 -1.72 11.89 9.97
C ALA A 159 -2.62 12.31 8.79
N HIS A 160 -3.42 11.39 8.26
CA HIS A 160 -4.34 11.62 7.15
C HIS A 160 -5.70 12.11 7.64
N ASP A 161 -5.74 13.31 8.19
CA ASP A 161 -7.02 13.97 8.50
C ASP A 161 -7.54 14.75 7.30
N THR A 162 -8.87 14.92 7.25
CA THR A 162 -9.43 15.83 6.25
C THR A 162 -9.15 17.27 6.63
N SER A 163 -8.86 18.08 5.61
CA SER A 163 -8.67 19.52 5.76
C SER A 163 -9.86 20.26 5.15
N LEU A 164 -10.24 21.37 5.79
CA LEU A 164 -11.34 22.21 5.31
C LEU A 164 -10.75 23.43 4.61
N CYS A 165 -11.20 23.71 3.39
CA CYS A 165 -10.79 24.88 2.61
C CYS A 165 -12.00 25.60 1.99
N LEU A 166 -11.79 26.82 1.52
CA LEU A 166 -12.77 27.59 0.76
C LEU A 166 -12.49 27.47 -0.74
N GLY A 167 -13.41 26.82 -1.44
CA GLY A 167 -13.39 26.72 -2.90
C GLY A 167 -13.90 27.98 -3.59
N GLU A 168 -13.98 27.94 -4.91
CA GLU A 168 -14.53 29.05 -5.71
C GLU A 168 -15.95 29.42 -5.25
N GLY A 169 -16.21 30.72 -5.11
CA GLY A 169 -17.49 31.23 -4.62
C GLY A 169 -17.70 31.13 -3.10
N GLY A 170 -16.66 30.81 -2.32
CA GLY A 170 -16.72 30.78 -0.85
C GLY A 170 -17.42 29.54 -0.28
N ARG A 171 -17.58 28.49 -1.09
CA ARG A 171 -18.11 27.20 -0.65
C ARG A 171 -17.08 26.47 0.20
N ARG A 172 -17.52 25.88 1.32
CA ARG A 172 -16.66 25.02 2.15
C ARG A 172 -16.50 23.67 1.47
N GLU A 173 -15.25 23.30 1.19
CA GLU A 173 -14.84 22.00 0.65
C GLU A 173 -14.00 21.25 1.67
N ARG A 174 -14.10 19.93 1.65
CA ARG A 174 -13.32 19.03 2.46
C ARG A 174 -12.34 18.30 1.55
N ARG A 175 -11.04 18.51 1.77
CA ARG A 175 -9.98 17.82 1.04
C ARG A 175 -9.41 16.68 1.88
N CYS A 176 -9.17 15.55 1.22
CA CYS A 176 -8.43 14.42 1.77
C CYS A 176 -7.11 14.31 1.00
N PHE A 177 -6.06 13.77 1.62
CA PHE A 177 -4.70 13.59 1.03
C PHE A 177 -3.88 14.87 0.77
N GLU A 178 -4.46 16.07 0.88
CA GLU A 178 -3.79 17.34 0.53
C GLU A 178 -3.45 18.22 1.74
N GLY A 179 -3.97 17.90 2.93
CA GLY A 179 -4.02 18.81 4.08
C GLY A 179 -3.05 18.53 5.23
N PHE A 180 -1.77 18.30 4.94
CA PHE A 180 -0.79 18.02 6.01
C PHE A 180 -0.24 19.31 6.64
N SER A 181 -0.20 19.37 7.97
CA SER A 181 0.47 20.46 8.69
C SER A 181 2.00 20.34 8.61
N ASP A 182 2.68 21.37 8.10
CA ASP A 182 4.14 21.41 7.87
C ASP A 182 4.99 21.05 9.11
N ARG A 183 4.53 21.44 10.31
CA ARG A 183 5.27 21.20 11.57
C ARG A 183 5.17 19.74 12.01
N ALA A 184 3.98 19.14 11.88
CA ALA A 184 3.76 17.72 12.15
C ALA A 184 4.49 16.85 11.10
N TRP A 185 4.50 17.29 9.84
CA TRP A 185 5.18 16.60 8.75
C TRP A 185 6.69 16.43 9.00
N ARG A 186 7.38 17.51 9.35
CA ARG A 186 8.86 17.49 9.48
C ARG A 186 9.38 16.76 10.72
N ARG A 187 8.69 16.83 11.85
CA ARG A 187 9.19 16.26 13.12
C ARG A 187 8.77 14.83 13.35
N GLU A 188 7.56 14.45 12.94
CA GLU A 188 6.98 13.14 13.31
C GLU A 188 6.83 12.23 12.09
N LEU A 189 6.33 12.75 10.96
CA LEU A 189 6.07 11.94 9.77
C LEU A 189 7.30 11.68 8.93
N LEU A 190 8.19 12.66 8.74
CA LEU A 190 9.39 12.50 7.92
C LEU A 190 10.29 11.31 8.34
N PRO A 191 10.67 11.13 9.62
CA PRO A 191 11.48 9.97 10.01
C PRO A 191 10.73 8.65 9.82
N LEU A 192 9.42 8.62 10.07
CA LEU A 192 8.61 7.43 9.91
C LEU A 192 8.44 7.04 8.44
N VAL A 193 8.08 7.99 7.58
CA VAL A 193 7.97 7.80 6.13
C VAL A 193 9.33 7.39 5.56
N GLY A 194 10.42 7.99 6.03
CA GLY A 194 11.78 7.58 5.67
C GLY A 194 12.09 6.13 6.04
N ALA A 195 11.79 5.73 7.29
CA ALA A 195 11.95 4.35 7.73
C ALA A 195 11.07 3.38 6.93
N GLN A 196 9.85 3.77 6.60
CA GLN A 196 8.91 2.99 5.80
C GLN A 196 9.38 2.83 4.36
N PHE A 197 9.96 3.85 3.77
CA PHE A 197 10.59 3.77 2.45
C PHE A 197 11.80 2.83 2.47
N LEU A 198 12.66 2.94 3.48
CA LEU A 198 13.83 2.06 3.61
C LEU A 198 13.44 0.59 3.80
N LEU A 199 12.53 0.32 4.74
CA LEU A 199 12.16 -1.04 5.16
C LEU A 199 11.09 -1.67 4.26
N GLY A 200 10.12 -0.87 3.81
CA GLY A 200 8.98 -1.32 3.01
C GLY A 200 9.24 -1.31 1.50
N PHE A 201 10.28 -0.63 1.02
CA PHE A 201 10.59 -0.55 -0.41
C PHE A 201 12.05 -0.88 -0.75
N LEU A 202 13.03 -0.14 -0.21
CA LEU A 202 14.44 -0.32 -0.61
C LEU A 202 15.01 -1.69 -0.21
N LEU A 203 14.74 -2.14 1.01
CA LEU A 203 15.18 -3.46 1.46
C LEU A 203 14.55 -4.60 0.62
N PRO A 204 13.21 -4.64 0.41
CA PRO A 204 12.60 -5.58 -0.53
C PRO A 204 13.20 -5.52 -1.94
N LEU A 205 13.45 -4.33 -2.48
CA LEU A 205 14.04 -4.15 -3.80
C LEU A 205 15.43 -4.79 -3.90
N VAL A 206 16.30 -4.52 -2.93
CA VAL A 206 17.65 -5.14 -2.87
C VAL A 206 17.55 -6.66 -2.82
N VAL A 207 16.60 -7.20 -2.03
CA VAL A 207 16.36 -8.65 -1.95
C VAL A 207 15.92 -9.21 -3.30
N VAL A 208 14.96 -8.57 -3.97
CA VAL A 208 14.44 -9.01 -5.28
C VAL A 208 15.55 -9.00 -6.34
N LEU A 209 16.32 -7.90 -6.43
CA LEU A 209 17.42 -7.77 -7.39
C LEU A 209 18.53 -8.79 -7.12
N GLY A 210 18.94 -8.94 -5.85
CA GLY A 210 19.94 -9.92 -5.44
C GLY A 210 19.51 -11.36 -5.75
N CYS A 211 18.27 -11.72 -5.42
CA CYS A 211 17.71 -13.04 -5.71
C CYS A 211 17.64 -13.31 -7.22
N SER A 212 17.15 -12.35 -7.98
CA SER A 212 17.03 -12.46 -9.44
C SER A 212 18.40 -12.62 -10.10
N GLY A 213 19.38 -11.81 -9.70
CA GLY A 213 20.76 -11.91 -10.21
C GLY A 213 21.38 -13.27 -9.92
N ARG A 214 21.21 -13.81 -8.71
CA ARG A 214 21.71 -15.13 -8.33
C ARG A 214 21.05 -16.27 -9.12
N VAL A 215 19.74 -16.20 -9.34
CA VAL A 215 19.03 -17.18 -10.17
C VAL A 215 19.54 -17.15 -11.60
N LEU A 216 19.71 -15.97 -12.19
CA LEU A 216 20.26 -15.83 -13.54
C LEU A 216 21.69 -16.38 -13.65
N TRP A 217 22.54 -16.10 -12.66
CA TRP A 217 23.91 -16.64 -12.63
C TRP A 217 23.91 -18.18 -12.52
N ALA A 218 23.08 -18.75 -11.64
CA ALA A 218 22.96 -20.19 -11.48
C ALA A 218 22.40 -20.90 -12.74
N LEU A 219 21.58 -20.21 -13.53
CA LEU A 219 21.05 -20.72 -14.80
C LEU A 219 22.05 -20.57 -15.95
N ARG A 220 22.90 -19.55 -15.96
CA ARG A 220 23.96 -19.35 -16.97
C ARG A 220 25.21 -20.22 -16.73
N GLY A 221 25.46 -20.62 -15.48
CA GLY A 221 26.57 -21.48 -15.10
C GLY A 221 26.27 -22.98 -15.17
N ARG A 222 25.10 -23.36 -15.70
CA ARG A 222 24.72 -24.73 -16.07
C ARG A 222 24.63 -24.83 -17.59
#